data_AF-A0A7X7XDI7-F1
#
_entry.id   AF-A0A7X7XDI7-F1
#
_cell.length_a   1.000
_cell.length_b   1.000
_cell.length_c   1.000
_cell.angle_alpha   90.00
_cell.angle_beta   90.00
_cell.angle_gamma   90.00
#
_symmetry.space_group_name_H-M   'P 1'
#
loop_
_entity.id
_entity.type
_entity.pdbx_description
1 polymer ?
#
loop_
_entity_poly.entity_id
_entity_poly.type
_entity_poly.pdbx_seq_one_letter_code
_entity_poly.pdbx_strand_id
1 'polypeptide(L)' 'MDLVRLVYDATRAFPAAERYGITGQIRRAAVSIVANLAEDSARCNPREYLHCIRIAAGSASEPDTLLEVSIRTG' A
#
# COMPACT_ATOMS: atom_id res chain seq x y z
N MET A 1 7.01 3.29 -8.39
CA MET A 1 5.85 4.12 -7.95
C MET A 1 4.53 3.67 -8.59
N ASP A 2 4.56 2.76 -9.57
CA ASP A 2 3.37 2.34 -10.32
C ASP A 2 2.29 1.69 -9.46
N LEU A 3 2.66 0.94 -8.42
CA LEU A 3 1.69 0.35 -7.47
C LEU A 3 0.76 1.42 -6.88
N VAL A 4 1.32 2.52 -6.38
CA VAL A 4 0.54 3.62 -5.80
C VAL A 4 -0.40 4.22 -6.85
N ARG A 5 0.10 4.47 -8.07
CA ARG A 5 -0.72 5.00 -9.16
C ARG A 5 -1.89 4.08 -9.49
N LEU A 6 -1.63 2.79 -9.68
CA LEU A 6 -2.64 1.78 -9.97
C LEU A 6 -3.71 1.70 -8.88
N VAL A 7 -3.30 1.74 -7.62
CA VAL A 7 -4.22 1.71 -6.47
C VAL A 7 -5.09 2.98 -6.42
N TYR A 8 -4.52 4.15 -6.68
CA TYR A 8 -5.27 5.40 -6.73
C TYR A 8 -6.27 5.41 -7.89
N ASP A 9 -5.87 4.92 -9.05
CA ASP A 9 -6.73 4.79 -10.24
C ASP A 9 -7.86 3.79 -9.99
N ALA A 10 -7.57 2.60 -9.44
CA ALA A 10 -8.55 1.56 -9.15
C ALA A 10 -9.60 2.01 -8.12
N THR A 11 -9.18 2.77 -7.10
CA THR A 11 -10.08 3.28 -6.05
C THR A 11 -10.78 4.59 -6.42
N ARG A 12 -10.58 5.12 -7.63
CA ARG A 12 -11.13 6.44 -8.02
C ARG A 12 -12.65 6.44 -8.14
N ALA A 13 -13.24 5.29 -8.45
CA ALA A 13 -14.69 5.12 -8.62
C ALA A 13 -15.41 4.75 -7.32
N PHE A 14 -14.70 4.60 -6.20
CA PHE A 14 -15.32 4.21 -4.93
C PHE A 14 -16.27 5.32 -4.42
N PRO A 15 -17.32 4.96 -3.65
CA PRO A 15 -18.24 5.94 -3.08
C PRO A 15 -17.50 7.00 -2.25
N ALA A 16 -17.94 8.26 -2.35
CA ALA A 16 -17.32 9.36 -1.62
C ALA A 16 -17.34 9.17 -0.08
N ALA A 17 -18.33 8.44 0.43
CA ALA A 17 -18.43 8.07 1.85
C ALA A 17 -17.25 7.20 2.33
N GLU A 18 -16.68 6.38 1.45
CA GLU A 18 -15.55 5.48 1.77
C GLU A 18 -14.19 6.17 1.68
N ARG A 19 -14.14 7.46 1.34
CA ARG A 19 -12.88 8.22 1.15
C ARG A 19 -11.96 8.11 2.37
N TYR A 20 -12.51 8.24 3.57
CA TYR A 20 -11.78 8.12 4.82
C TYR A 20 -11.87 6.71 5.45
N GLY A 21 -12.77 5.87 4.91
CA GLY A 21 -12.92 4.45 5.24
C GLY A 21 -11.95 3.58 4.44
N ILE A 22 -12.47 2.59 3.72
CA ILE A 22 -11.66 1.55 3.09
C ILE A 22 -10.75 2.10 1.98
N THR A 23 -11.19 3.14 1.26
CA THR A 23 -10.37 3.80 0.21
C THR A 23 -9.09 4.38 0.80
N GLY A 24 -9.20 5.04 1.94
CA GLY A 24 -8.06 5.63 2.63
C GLY A 24 -7.09 4.57 3.15
N GLN A 25 -7.60 3.45 3.66
CA GLN A 25 -6.79 2.33 4.13
C GLN A 25 -6.00 1.68 2.99
N ILE A 26 -6.67 1.35 1.89
CA ILE A 26 -6.04 0.75 0.68
C ILE A 26 -4.90 1.65 0.16
N ARG A 27 -5.15 2.96 0.01
CA ARG A 27 -4.17 3.91 -0.50
C ARG A 27 -2.96 4.05 0.43
N ARG A 28 -3.18 4.10 1.76
CA ARG A 28 -2.09 4.17 2.73
C ARG A 28 -1.24 2.89 2.74
N ALA A 29 -1.86 1.72 2.63
CA ALA A 29 -1.14 0.45 2.55
C ALA A 29 -0.21 0.42 1.32
N ALA A 30 -0.72 0.83 0.15
CA ALA A 30 0.08 0.92 -1.08
C ALA A 30 1.26 1.91 -0.96
N VAL A 31 1.02 3.08 -0.36
CA VAL A 31 2.08 4.09 -0.11
C VAL A 31 3.12 3.55 0.86
N SER A 32 2.71 2.86 1.93
CA SER A 32 3.61 2.28 2.93
C SER A 32 4.61 1.30 2.32
N ILE A 33 4.15 0.41 1.42
CA ILE A 33 5.04 -0.55 0.73
C ILE A 33 6.17 0.18 0.00
N VAL A 34 5.83 1.21 -0.77
CA VAL A 34 6.82 1.94 -1.58
C VAL A 34 7.68 2.87 -0.71
N ALA A 35 7.11 3.45 0.35
CA ALA A 35 7.84 4.28 1.30
C ALA A 35 8.92 3.48 2.05
N ASN A 36 8.59 2.31 2.58
CA ASN A 36 9.57 1.44 3.25
C ASN A 36 10.71 1.02 2.30
N LEU A 37 10.41 0.73 1.03
CA LEU A 37 11.45 0.42 0.05
C LEU A 37 12.34 1.64 -0.29
N ALA A 38 11.75 2.83 -0.34
CA ALA A 38 12.47 4.06 -0.67
C ALA A 38 13.33 4.58 0.49
N GLU A 39 12.84 4.47 1.73
CA GLU A 39 13.51 5.00 2.93
C GLU A 39 14.91 4.39 3.13
N ASP A 40 15.03 3.08 2.95
CA ASP A 40 16.32 2.38 3.09
C ASP A 40 17.14 2.30 1.81
N SER A 41 16.58 2.64 0.65
CA SER A 41 17.39 2.81 -0.57
C SER A 41 18.41 3.96 -0.44
N ALA A 42 18.19 4.87 0.51
CA ALA A 42 19.09 5.96 0.85
C ALA A 42 20.17 5.59 1.88
N ARG A 43 20.12 4.39 2.50
CA ARG A 43 21.02 3.98 3.57
C ARG A 43 21.98 2.86 3.11
N CYS A 44 23.28 3.09 3.26
CA CYS A 44 24.34 2.19 2.79
C CYS A 44 24.52 0.89 3.61
N ASN A 45 23.56 0.48 4.44
CA ASN A 45 23.66 -0.72 5.28
C ASN A 45 22.79 -1.88 4.73
N PRO A 46 23.40 -2.97 4.24
CA PRO A 46 22.66 -4.12 3.71
C PRO A 46 21.68 -4.77 4.69
N ARG A 47 21.96 -4.70 6.01
CA ARG A 47 21.08 -5.29 7.04
C ARG A 47 19.78 -4.51 7.21
N GLU A 48 19.85 -3.18 7.16
CA GLU A 48 18.68 -2.29 7.20
C GLU A 48 17.85 -2.50 5.93
N TYR A 49 18.48 -2.49 4.76
CA TYR A 49 17.80 -2.76 3.50
C TYR A 49 17.02 -4.10 3.49
N LEU A 50 17.61 -5.18 4.00
CA LEU A 50 16.92 -6.46 4.18
C LEU A 50 15.72 -6.39 5.14
N HIS A 51 15.81 -5.57 6.20
CA HIS A 51 14.71 -5.34 7.12
C HIS A 51 13.55 -4.60 6.43
N CYS A 52 13.84 -3.52 5.69
CA CYS A 52 12.82 -2.81 4.92
C CYS A 52 12.15 -3.67 3.85
N ILE A 53 12.91 -4.52 3.14
CA ILE A 53 12.31 -5.49 2.21
C ILE A 53 11.31 -6.41 2.94
N ARG A 54 11.66 -6.91 4.13
CA ARG A 54 10.77 -7.79 4.91
C ARG A 54 9.51 -7.06 5.36
N ILE A 55 9.62 -5.79 5.77
CA ILE A 55 8.45 -4.96 6.11
C ILE A 55 7.57 -4.78 4.88
N ALA A 56 8.15 -4.32 3.76
CA ALA A 56 7.42 -4.07 2.52
C ALA A 56 6.73 -5.35 1.99
N ALA A 57 7.42 -6.50 2.07
CA ALA A 57 6.85 -7.80 1.70
C ALA A 57 5.71 -8.22 2.64
N GLY A 58 5.83 -7.98 3.95
CA GLY A 58 4.76 -8.23 4.92
C GLY A 58 3.52 -7.34 4.69
N SER A 59 3.73 -6.10 4.27
CA SER A 59 2.63 -5.16 3.95
C SER A 59 1.98 -5.39 2.58
N ALA A 60 2.58 -6.21 1.71
CA ALA A 60 2.08 -6.41 0.34
C ALA A 60 0.70 -7.07 0.24
N SER A 61 0.33 -7.91 1.22
CA SER A 61 -0.97 -8.60 1.26
C SER A 61 -2.12 -7.74 1.78
N GLU A 62 -1.81 -6.64 2.47
CA GLU A 62 -2.79 -5.73 3.08
C GLU A 62 -3.68 -5.03 2.04
N PRO A 63 -3.16 -4.36 0.99
CA PRO A 63 -4.02 -3.72 -0.02
C PRO A 63 -4.87 -4.74 -0.78
N ASP A 64 -4.36 -5.93 -1.07
CA ASP A 64 -5.12 -7.01 -1.71
C ASP A 64 -6.29 -7.48 -0.84
N THR A 65 -6.05 -7.69 0.45
CA THR A 65 -7.10 -8.07 1.41
C THR A 65 -8.17 -7.00 1.52
N LEU A 66 -7.76 -5.72 1.62
CA LEU A 66 -8.70 -4.60 1.71
C LEU A 66 -9.50 -4.41 0.42
N LEU A 67 -8.90 -4.66 -0.75
CA LEU A 67 -9.61 -4.67 -2.02
C LEU A 67 -10.66 -5.79 -2.06
N GLU A 68 -10.31 -7.01 -1.67
CA GLU A 68 -11.25 -8.13 -1.59
C GLU A 68 -12.42 -7.83 -0.64
N VAL A 69 -12.14 -7.23 0.54
CA VAL A 69 -13.18 -6.78 1.46
C VAL A 69 -14.09 -5.75 0.77
N SER A 70 -13.52 -4.75 0.10
CA SER A 70 -14.29 -3.70 -0.58
C SER A 70 -15.22 -4.24 -1.68
N ILE A 71 -14.79 -5.30 -2.38
CA ILE A 71 -15.60 -5.97 -3.42
C ILE A 71 -16.75 -6.76 -2.78
N ARG A 72 -16.53 -7.37 -1.61
CA ARG A 72 -17.54 -8.20 -0.94
C ARG A 72 -18.57 -7.41 -0.13
N THR A 73 -18.20 -6.22 0.34
CA THR A 73 -19.07 -5.38 1.18
C THR A 73 -19.63 -4.16 0.44
N GLY A 74 -19.23 -3.96 -0.82
CA GLY A 74 -19.65 -2.86 -1.69
C GLY A 74 -20.91 -3.16 -2.48
#